data_AF-A0A1D8UYC1-F1
#
_entry.id   AF-A0A1D8UYC1-F1
#
_cell.length_a   1.000
_cell.length_b   1.000
_cell.length_c   1.000
_cell.angle_alpha   90.00
_cell.angle_beta   90.00
_cell.angle_gamma   90.00
#
_symmetry.space_group_name_H-M   'P 1'
#
loop_
_entity.id
_entity.type
_entity.pdbx_description
1 polymer ?
#
loop_
_entity_poly.entity_id
_entity_poly.type
_entity_poly.pdbx_seq_one_letter_code
_entity_poly.pdbx_strand_id
1 'polypeptide(L)' 'MLAPPKRWSGARKAQTRRRNLRRRLEAAVPLFAGQFEAEELARRPGYFDAQTIEAENVRSAQEKNR' A
#
# COMPACT_ATOMS: atom_id res chain seq x y z
N MET A 1 -5.68 -13.70 -27.12
CA MET A 1 -4.65 -13.30 -26.14
C MET A 1 -5.31 -12.44 -25.08
N LEU A 2 -5.18 -12.79 -23.79
CA LEU A 2 -5.75 -11.98 -22.69
C LEU A 2 -4.87 -10.75 -22.46
N ALA A 3 -5.50 -9.58 -22.30
CA ALA A 3 -4.78 -8.37 -21.91
C ALA A 3 -4.09 -8.58 -20.55
N PRO A 4 -2.93 -7.94 -20.32
CA PRO A 4 -2.24 -8.05 -19.04
C PRO A 4 -3.15 -7.55 -17.90
N PRO A 5 -3.04 -8.16 -16.70
CA PRO A 5 -3.88 -7.78 -15.57
C PRO A 5 -3.67 -6.31 -15.21
N LYS A 6 -4.78 -5.57 -15.11
CA LYS A 6 -4.75 -4.14 -14.80
C LYS A 6 -4.20 -3.92 -13.39
N ARG A 7 -3.12 -3.12 -13.29
CA ARG A 7 -2.57 -2.71 -12.00
C ARG A 7 -3.52 -1.73 -11.31
N TRP A 8 -3.62 -1.85 -9.99
CA TRP A 8 -4.31 -0.83 -9.19
C TRP A 8 -3.52 0.47 -9.21
N SER A 9 -4.24 1.60 -9.21
CA SER A 9 -3.64 2.91 -8.95
C SER A 9 -2.99 2.93 -7.57
N GLY A 10 -1.94 3.72 -7.43
CA GLY A 10 -1.20 3.92 -6.19
C GLY A 10 -2.11 4.38 -5.06
N ALA A 11 -3.03 5.31 -5.35
CA ALA A 11 -4.02 5.79 -4.39
C ALA A 11 -4.93 4.67 -3.85
N ARG A 12 -5.50 3.83 -4.73
CA ARG A 12 -6.37 2.72 -4.30
C ARG A 12 -5.60 1.67 -3.51
N LYS A 13 -4.36 1.38 -3.91
CA LYS A 13 -3.49 0.43 -3.19
C LYS A 13 -3.09 0.96 -1.81
N ALA A 14 -2.71 2.24 -1.72
CA ALA A 14 -2.37 2.90 -0.45
C ALA A 14 -3.55 2.87 0.53
N GLN A 15 -4.74 3.29 0.07
CA GLN A 15 -5.97 3.26 0.88
C GLN A 15 -6.27 1.84 1.38
N THR A 16 -6.18 0.83 0.50
CA THR A 16 -6.40 -0.56 0.86
C THR A 16 -5.39 -1.06 1.89
N ARG A 17 -4.10 -0.70 1.74
CA ARG A 17 -3.05 -1.06 2.70
C ARG A 17 -3.33 -0.47 4.08
N ARG A 18 -3.73 0.81 4.17
CA ARG A 18 -4.08 1.46 5.44
C ARG A 18 -5.30 0.81 6.09
N ARG A 19 -6.38 0.60 5.33
CA ARG A 19 -7.58 -0.11 5.82
C ARG A 19 -7.26 -1.50 6.38
N ASN A 20 -6.44 -2.27 5.66
CA ASN A 20 -6.05 -3.61 6.08
C ASN A 20 -5.09 -3.60 7.29
N LEU A 21 -4.24 -2.57 7.42
CA LEU A 21 -3.43 -2.37 8.62
C LEU A 21 -4.34 -2.13 9.82
N ARG A 22 -5.23 -1.14 9.73
CA ARG A 22 -6.19 -0.79 10.78
C ARG A 22 -6.99 -2.01 11.24
N ARG A 23 -7.59 -2.75 10.30
CA ARG A 23 -8.38 -3.95 10.60
C ARG A 23 -7.57 -5.03 11.33
N ARG A 24 -6.30 -5.23 10.96
CA ARG A 24 -5.43 -6.20 11.63
C ARG A 24 -5.08 -5.76 13.05
N LEU A 25 -4.82 -4.48 13.24
CA LEU A 25 -4.50 -3.91 14.56
C LEU A 25 -5.70 -3.92 15.49
N GLU A 26 -6.89 -3.58 14.99
CA GLU A 26 -8.13 -3.68 15.76
C GLU A 26 -8.43 -5.12 16.21
N ALA A 27 -8.11 -6.11 15.38
CA ALA A 27 -8.30 -7.51 15.74
C ALA A 27 -7.25 -8.02 16.74
N ALA A 28 -6.00 -7.60 16.61
CA ALA A 28 -4.89 -8.12 17.42
C ALA A 28 -4.67 -7.37 18.73
N VAL A 29 -4.76 -6.04 18.69
CA VAL A 29 -4.36 -5.12 19.79
C VAL A 29 -5.32 -3.91 19.83
N PRO A 30 -6.63 -4.13 20.06
CA PRO A 30 -7.65 -3.09 19.90
C PRO A 30 -7.37 -1.80 20.69
N LEU A 31 -6.91 -1.93 21.94
CA LEU A 31 -6.62 -0.78 22.81
C LEU A 31 -5.47 0.09 22.29
N PHE A 32 -4.50 -0.50 21.59
CA PHE A 32 -3.31 0.19 21.08
C PHE A 32 -3.31 0.35 19.56
N ALA A 33 -4.41 0.02 18.88
CA ALA A 33 -4.46 -0.03 17.43
C ALA A 33 -4.07 1.31 16.78
N GLY A 34 -4.45 2.44 17.38
CA GLY A 34 -4.07 3.76 16.89
C GLY A 34 -2.56 4.05 17.01
N GLN A 35 -1.95 3.65 18.13
CA GLN A 35 -0.53 3.86 18.38
C GLN A 35 0.31 3.03 17.40
N PHE A 36 0.01 1.73 17.29
CA PHE A 36 0.73 0.85 16.37
C PHE A 36 0.52 1.22 14.89
N GLU A 37 -0.64 1.78 14.55
CA GLU A 37 -0.87 2.30 13.20
C GLU A 37 0.06 3.48 12.91
N ALA A 38 0.15 4.46 13.82
CA ALA A 38 1.04 5.60 13.68
C ALA A 38 2.51 5.18 13.58
N GLU A 39 2.95 4.27 14.44
CA GLU A 39 4.31 3.72 14.43
C GLU A 39 4.64 3.02 13.09
N GLU A 40 3.73 2.20 12.57
CA GLU A 40 3.95 1.48 11.31
C GLU A 40 3.96 2.43 10.10
N LEU A 41 3.09 3.45 10.11
CA LEU A 41 3.10 4.50 9.08
C LEU A 41 4.41 5.29 9.10
N ALA A 42 4.96 5.59 10.28
CA ALA A 42 6.24 6.27 10.44
C ALA A 42 7.43 5.37 10.06
N ARG A 43 7.37 4.07 10.37
CA ARG A 43 8.43 3.10 10.07
C ARG A 43 8.57 2.85 8.56
N ARG A 44 7.47 2.89 7.81
CA ARG A 44 7.44 2.53 6.38
C ARG A 44 6.61 3.51 5.54
N PRO A 45 6.98 4.80 5.48
CA PRO A 45 6.16 5.83 4.84
C PRO A 45 5.88 5.52 3.37
N GLY A 46 6.91 5.08 2.61
CA GLY A 46 6.78 4.73 1.18
C GLY A 46 5.84 3.55 0.90
N TYR A 47 5.63 2.65 1.87
CA TYR A 47 4.71 1.51 1.68
C TYR A 47 3.24 1.94 1.70
N PHE A 48 2.92 3.07 2.36
CA PHE A 48 1.56 3.61 2.47
C PHE A 48 1.37 4.91 1.69
N ASP A 49 2.40 5.35 0.98
CA ASP A 49 2.39 6.55 0.15
C ASP A 49 1.92 6.22 -1.28
N ALA A 50 0.95 6.99 -1.77
CA ALA A 50 0.36 6.76 -3.08
C ALA A 50 1.36 7.06 -4.21
N GLN A 51 2.19 8.08 -4.07
CA GLN A 51 3.13 8.51 -5.11
C GLN A 51 4.28 7.51 -5.27
N THR A 52 4.81 7.02 -4.16
CA THR A 52 5.84 5.97 -4.14
C THR A 52 5.32 4.71 -4.83
N ILE A 53 4.10 4.29 -4.52
CA ILE A 53 3.47 3.12 -5.17
C ILE A 53 3.23 3.36 -6.66
N GLU A 54 2.79 4.55 -7.05
CA GLU A 54 2.58 4.88 -8.46
C GLU A 54 3.90 4.88 -9.24
N ALA A 55 4.96 5.45 -8.66
CA ALA A 55 6.30 5.41 -9.22
C ALA A 55 6.84 3.97 -9.37
N GLU A 56 6.57 3.08 -8.39
CA GLU A 56 6.88 1.64 -8.50
C GLU A 56 6.12 0.97 -9.63
N ASN A 57 4.84 1.30 -9.80
CA ASN A 57 4.00 0.76 -10.88
C ASN A 57 4.55 1.16 -12.26
N VAL A 58 4.94 2.43 -12.43
CA VAL A 58 5.52 2.96 -13.67
C VAL A 58 6.87 2.31 -13.96
N ARG A 59 7.78 2.27 -12.98
CA ARG A 59 9.09 1.60 -13.12
C ARG A 59 8.94 0.13 -13.54
N SER A 60 8.04 -0.59 -12.88
CA SER A 60 7.74 -1.98 -13.20
C SER A 60 7.13 -2.17 -14.60
N ALA A 61 6.49 -1.15 -15.16
CA ALA A 61 5.94 -1.19 -16.52
C ALA A 61 7.04 -0.92 -17.56
N GLN A 62 7.96 0.01 -17.27
CA GLN A 62 9.11 0.32 -18.12
C GLN A 62 10.07 -0.87 -18.24
N GLU A 63 10.35 -1.56 -17.13
CA GLU A 63 11.23 -2.73 -17.11
C GLU A 63 10.67 -3.90 -17.94
N LYS A 64 9.35 -4.07 -17.99
CA LYS A 64 8.70 -5.13 -18.78
C LYS A 64 8.65 -4.85 -20.29
N ASN A 65 8.87 -3.61 -20.70
CA ASN A 65 8.84 -3.19 -22.10
C ASN A 65 10.25 -3.11 -22.73
N ARG A 66 11.30 -3.36 -21.95
CA ARG A 66 12.69 -3.44 -22.42
C ARG A 66 13.05 -4.90 -22.74
#